data_AF-A0A2N2EW64-F1
#
_entry.id   AF-A0A2N2EW64-F1
#
_cell.length_a   1.000
_cell.length_b   1.000
_cell.length_c   1.000
_cell.angle_alpha   90.00
_cell.angle_beta   90.00
_cell.angle_gamma   90.00
#
_symmetry.space_group_name_H-M   'P 1'
#
loop_
_entity.id
_entity.type
_entity.pdbx_description
1 polymer ?
#
loop_
_entity_poly.entity_id
_entity_poly.type
_entity_poly.pdbx_seq_one_letter_code
_entity_poly.pdbx_strand_id
1 'polypeptide(L)'
;VGCIVANVGTLINICQAVEKNKAVTRVNVTITGDVENPVIARCAVGTRVADIVALAGPRQQNHTLINGGPMMGDIIDEDFCVTKTAGAILVLPGDSSLVAKKMRTAQVSKRRAKSICEQCMDCTLVCPRNLLGHRIFPHKIMRMNFFASPEFNEISSGSFLCSQCGLCEAACPQNLSPRAIFKSVKEELIKKGHKNLLTSSDLRAHSERALRQFSSHRLVQRLGLAECDKSAGFYPEEIVPDKVKIALHQNAGLPSFPVVKPGAEVKEGDIIAKAPEKALGANLHASISGTVVKIDENYIYIG
;
A
#
# COMPACT_ATOMS: atom_id res chain seq x y z
N VAL A 1 23.98 -1.58 -3.77
CA VAL A 1 22.97 -1.91 -2.74
C VAL A 1 23.53 -3.07 -1.94
N GLY A 2 23.77 -2.92 -0.63
CA GLY A 2 24.44 -3.95 0.20
C GLY A 2 23.56 -4.59 1.27
N CYS A 3 22.25 -4.31 1.27
CA CYS A 3 21.31 -4.84 2.24
C CYS A 3 19.97 -5.12 1.54
N ILE A 4 19.32 -6.22 1.92
CA ILE A 4 17.96 -6.60 1.50
C ILE A 4 17.10 -6.61 2.75
N VAL A 5 15.98 -5.89 2.70
CA VAL A 5 14.95 -5.91 3.75
C VAL A 5 13.78 -6.72 3.23
N ALA A 6 13.48 -7.83 3.90
CA ALA A 6 12.40 -8.74 3.54
C ALA A 6 11.32 -8.76 4.63
N ASN A 7 10.05 -8.82 4.22
CA ASN A 7 8.95 -9.05 5.15
C ASN A 7 9.01 -10.49 5.70
N VAL A 8 8.65 -10.69 6.96
CA VAL A 8 8.66 -12.01 7.61
C VAL A 8 7.79 -13.03 6.85
N GLY A 9 6.60 -12.62 6.40
CA GLY A 9 5.72 -13.47 5.58
C GLY A 9 6.36 -13.87 4.25
N THR A 10 7.16 -12.98 3.65
CA THR A 10 7.94 -13.33 2.44
C THR A 10 8.98 -14.40 2.75
N LEU A 11 9.70 -14.30 3.87
CA LEU A 11 10.68 -15.32 4.27
C LEU A 11 10.02 -16.68 4.55
N ILE A 12 8.87 -16.68 5.21
CA ILE A 12 8.06 -17.89 5.44
C ILE A 12 7.67 -18.53 4.10
N ASN A 13 7.17 -17.73 3.15
CA ASN A 13 6.76 -18.22 1.84
C ASN A 13 7.94 -18.75 1.01
N ILE A 14 9.13 -18.14 1.12
CA ILE A 14 10.35 -18.64 0.47
C ILE A 14 10.73 -20.01 1.06
N CYS A 15 10.74 -20.14 2.39
CA CYS A 15 11.01 -21.41 3.06
C CYS A 15 10.01 -22.51 2.61
N GLN A 16 8.71 -22.20 2.57
CA GLN A 16 7.69 -23.13 2.09
C GLN A 16 7.89 -23.55 0.62
N ALA A 17 8.27 -22.60 -0.24
CA ALA A 17 8.53 -22.88 -1.64
C ALA A 17 9.76 -23.76 -1.84
N VAL A 18 10.87 -23.46 -1.14
CA VAL A 18 12.15 -24.19 -1.30
C VAL A 18 12.09 -25.57 -0.64
N GLU A 19 11.57 -25.68 0.58
CA GLU A 19 11.62 -26.92 1.35
C GLU A 19 10.45 -27.85 1.07
N LYS A 20 9.28 -27.30 0.75
CA LYS A 20 8.02 -28.06 0.65
C LYS A 20 7.40 -28.03 -0.74
N ASN A 21 8.05 -27.34 -1.70
CA ASN A 21 7.52 -27.08 -3.04
C ASN A 21 6.08 -26.51 -3.00
N LYS A 22 5.76 -25.71 -1.98
CA LYS A 22 4.44 -25.12 -1.78
C LYS A 22 4.39 -23.70 -2.33
N ALA A 23 3.52 -23.48 -3.30
CA ALA A 23 3.21 -22.16 -3.82
C ALA A 23 2.42 -21.31 -2.81
N VAL A 24 2.42 -19.99 -3.00
CA VAL A 24 1.62 -19.06 -2.18
C VAL A 24 0.17 -19.06 -2.67
N THR A 25 -0.66 -19.92 -2.08
CA THR A 25 -2.11 -20.04 -2.35
C THR A 25 -2.98 -19.45 -1.23
N ARG A 26 -2.38 -19.23 -0.05
CA ARG A 26 -3.03 -18.69 1.15
C ARG A 26 -2.30 -17.46 1.67
N VAL A 27 -3.05 -16.56 2.29
CA VAL A 27 -2.51 -15.38 2.97
C VAL A 27 -3.28 -15.12 4.26
N ASN A 28 -2.60 -14.58 5.27
CA ASN A 28 -3.23 -14.08 6.48
C ASN A 28 -3.55 -12.60 6.29
N VAL A 29 -4.82 -12.23 6.46
CA VAL A 29 -5.30 -10.86 6.32
C VAL A 29 -5.90 -10.42 7.65
N THR A 30 -5.37 -9.34 8.20
CA THR A 30 -5.95 -8.71 9.39
C THR A 30 -7.10 -7.80 8.99
N ILE A 31 -8.31 -8.08 9.45
CA ILE A 31 -9.47 -7.20 9.34
C ILE A 31 -9.63 -6.45 10.66
N THR A 32 -9.50 -5.13 10.62
CA THR A 32 -9.56 -4.29 11.82
C THR A 32 -10.13 -2.90 11.49
N GLY A 33 -10.28 -2.05 12.49
CA GLY A 33 -10.86 -0.72 12.37
C GLY A 33 -12.19 -0.59 13.12
N ASP A 34 -13.18 0.04 12.49
CA ASP A 34 -14.54 0.17 13.04
C ASP A 34 -15.38 -1.09 12.79
N VAL A 35 -14.95 -2.17 13.44
CA VAL A 35 -15.56 -3.50 13.40
C VAL A 35 -15.86 -4.00 14.81
N GLU A 36 -16.86 -4.86 14.96
CA GLU A 36 -17.22 -5.49 16.22
C GLU A 36 -16.09 -6.37 16.74
N ASN A 37 -15.59 -7.26 15.90
CA ASN A 37 -14.60 -8.28 16.24
C ASN A 37 -13.43 -8.21 15.25
N PRO A 38 -12.32 -7.52 15.57
CA PRO A 38 -11.13 -7.57 14.74
C PRO A 38 -10.56 -9.00 14.66
N VAL A 39 -10.30 -9.47 13.43
CA VAL A 39 -9.86 -10.85 13.18
C VAL A 39 -8.69 -10.92 12.21
N ILE A 40 -7.87 -11.96 12.35
CA ILE A 40 -6.86 -12.38 11.38
C ILE A 40 -7.42 -13.61 10.69
N ALA A 41 -7.87 -13.45 9.44
CA ALA A 41 -8.40 -14.55 8.64
C ALA A 41 -7.32 -15.10 7.72
N ARG A 42 -7.19 -16.44 7.68
CA ARG A 42 -6.39 -17.13 6.68
C ARG A 42 -7.30 -17.47 5.50
N CYS A 43 -7.02 -16.94 4.31
CA CYS A 43 -7.90 -17.10 3.17
C CYS A 43 -7.15 -17.42 1.87
N ALA A 44 -7.87 -17.94 0.88
CA ALA A 44 -7.36 -18.14 -0.47
C ALA A 44 -6.98 -16.80 -1.13
N VAL A 45 -5.86 -16.78 -1.87
CA VAL A 45 -5.56 -15.64 -2.74
C VAL A 45 -6.67 -15.53 -3.78
N GLY A 46 -7.24 -14.34 -3.93
CA GLY A 46 -8.38 -14.08 -4.80
C GLY A 46 -9.75 -14.14 -4.12
N THR A 47 -9.81 -14.43 -2.81
CA THR A 47 -11.04 -14.29 -2.01
C THR A 47 -11.55 -12.85 -2.09
N ARG A 48 -12.87 -12.66 -2.15
CA ARG A 48 -13.48 -11.32 -2.17
C ARG A 48 -13.32 -10.66 -0.81
N VAL A 49 -12.98 -9.37 -0.79
CA VAL A 49 -12.78 -8.64 0.47
C VAL A 49 -14.08 -8.56 1.29
N ALA A 50 -15.23 -8.40 0.64
CA ALA A 50 -16.53 -8.41 1.31
C ALA A 50 -16.71 -9.64 2.24
N ASP A 51 -16.35 -10.82 1.74
CA ASP A 51 -16.56 -12.09 2.44
C ASP A 51 -15.75 -12.17 3.74
N ILE A 52 -14.51 -11.66 3.72
CA ILE A 52 -13.65 -11.64 4.92
C ILE A 52 -13.95 -10.45 5.85
N VAL A 53 -14.45 -9.33 5.32
CA VAL A 53 -14.85 -8.18 6.13
C VAL A 53 -16.12 -8.50 6.93
N ALA A 54 -17.05 -9.25 6.36
CA ALA A 54 -18.26 -9.71 7.04
C ALA A 54 -17.96 -10.48 8.34
N LEU A 55 -16.86 -11.25 8.39
CA LEU A 55 -16.42 -11.99 9.58
C LEU A 55 -16.15 -11.09 10.79
N ALA A 56 -15.71 -9.85 10.54
CA ALA A 56 -15.38 -8.90 11.60
C ALA A 56 -16.59 -8.08 12.08
N GLY A 57 -17.67 -8.04 11.30
CA GLY A 57 -18.87 -7.25 11.57
C GLY A 57 -18.60 -5.73 11.55
N PRO A 58 -18.63 -5.05 10.39
CA PRO A 58 -18.54 -3.59 10.33
C PRO A 58 -19.63 -2.94 11.18
N ARG A 59 -19.27 -1.99 12.06
CA ARG A 59 -20.26 -1.33 12.94
C ARG A 59 -21.18 -0.37 12.20
N GLN A 60 -20.71 0.16 11.07
CA GLN A 60 -21.42 1.17 10.29
C GLN A 60 -21.70 0.66 8.88
N GLN A 61 -22.91 0.93 8.39
CA GLN A 61 -23.24 0.67 6.99
C GLN A 61 -22.39 1.54 6.06
N ASN A 62 -22.25 2.83 6.37
CA ASN A 62 -21.40 3.75 5.62
C ASN A 62 -19.93 3.63 6.04
N HIS A 63 -19.25 2.61 5.52
CA HIS A 63 -17.83 2.39 5.75
C HIS A 63 -17.01 2.45 4.45
N THR A 64 -15.70 2.62 4.61
CA THR A 64 -14.72 2.59 3.54
C THR A 64 -13.64 1.57 3.87
N LEU A 65 -13.25 0.80 2.86
CA LEU A 65 -12.24 -0.23 2.97
C LEU A 65 -10.89 0.29 2.47
N ILE A 66 -9.83 0.02 3.23
CA ILE A 66 -8.45 0.36 2.86
C ILE A 66 -7.61 -0.92 2.85
N ASN A 67 -7.02 -1.24 1.71
CA ASN A 67 -6.05 -2.33 1.60
C ASN A 67 -4.67 -1.86 2.09
N GLY A 68 -4.20 -2.44 3.19
CA GLY A 68 -2.96 -2.10 3.86
C GLY A 68 -3.17 -1.25 5.12
N GLY A 69 -2.13 -0.51 5.50
CA GLY A 69 -2.16 0.33 6.70
C GLY A 69 -2.80 1.71 6.47
N PRO A 70 -3.12 2.45 7.54
CA PRO A 70 -3.79 3.75 7.44
C PRO A 70 -2.96 4.79 6.67
N MET A 71 -1.64 4.64 6.68
CA MET A 71 -0.72 5.55 6.00
C MET A 71 -0.67 5.28 4.50
N MET A 72 -0.09 4.14 4.11
CA MET A 72 0.23 3.82 2.72
C MET A 72 -0.87 3.07 1.97
N GLY A 73 -1.87 2.53 2.68
CA GLY A 73 -2.93 1.74 2.06
C GLY A 73 -3.81 2.56 1.13
N ASP A 74 -4.42 1.87 0.18
CA ASP A 74 -5.28 2.44 -0.84
C ASP A 74 -6.74 2.09 -0.57
N ILE A 75 -7.65 3.00 -0.91
CA ILE A 75 -9.09 2.74 -0.83
C ILE A 75 -9.45 1.69 -1.88
N ILE A 76 -10.22 0.70 -1.46
CA ILE A 76 -10.70 -0.40 -2.30
C ILE A 76 -12.22 -0.52 -2.17
N ASP A 77 -12.84 -1.17 -3.15
CA ASP A 77 -14.25 -1.58 -3.08
C ASP A 77 -14.40 -2.96 -2.43
N GLU A 78 -15.65 -3.33 -2.16
CA GLU A 78 -16.02 -4.63 -1.58
C GLU A 78 -15.73 -5.82 -2.52
N ASP A 79 -15.74 -5.57 -3.84
CA ASP A 79 -15.44 -6.56 -4.87
C ASP A 79 -13.94 -6.81 -5.05
N PHE A 80 -13.09 -6.05 -4.38
CA PHE A 80 -11.65 -6.21 -4.43
C PHE A 80 -11.27 -7.64 -4.03
N CYS A 81 -10.29 -8.20 -4.73
CA CYS A 81 -9.79 -9.53 -4.42
C CYS A 81 -8.54 -9.48 -3.55
N VAL A 82 -8.47 -10.32 -2.53
CA VAL A 82 -7.29 -10.48 -1.69
C VAL A 82 -6.10 -10.90 -2.54
N THR A 83 -5.02 -10.11 -2.52
CA THR A 83 -3.78 -10.42 -3.22
C THR A 83 -2.77 -11.11 -2.29
N LYS A 84 -1.74 -11.74 -2.83
CA LYS A 84 -0.64 -12.35 -2.06
C LYS A 84 0.16 -11.35 -1.22
N THR A 85 -0.01 -10.05 -1.47
CA THR A 85 0.63 -8.96 -0.74
C THR A 85 -0.32 -8.29 0.26
N ALA A 86 -1.59 -8.70 0.30
CA ALA A 86 -2.54 -8.21 1.29
C ALA A 86 -2.08 -8.65 2.68
N GLY A 87 -2.03 -7.70 3.62
CA GLY A 87 -1.68 -7.98 5.01
C GLY A 87 -2.72 -7.46 6.00
N ALA A 88 -3.46 -6.43 5.62
CA ALA A 88 -4.56 -5.90 6.43
C ALA A 88 -5.62 -5.25 5.53
N ILE A 89 -6.88 -5.36 5.93
CA ILE A 89 -7.99 -4.56 5.46
C ILE A 89 -8.47 -3.72 6.64
N LEU A 90 -8.36 -2.40 6.50
CA LEU A 90 -8.81 -1.45 7.50
C LEU A 90 -10.20 -0.94 7.11
N VAL A 91 -11.18 -1.17 7.97
CA VAL A 91 -12.56 -0.71 7.84
C VAL A 91 -12.70 0.60 8.63
N LEU A 92 -13.09 1.69 7.99
CA LEU A 92 -13.28 2.98 8.65
C LEU A 92 -14.63 3.59 8.31
N PRO A 93 -15.19 4.47 9.18
CA PRO A 93 -16.33 5.28 8.82
C PRO A 93 -16.06 6.09 7.54
N GLY A 94 -17.03 6.13 6.63
CA GLY A 94 -16.88 6.79 5.32
C GLY A 94 -16.60 8.29 5.40
N ASP A 95 -17.00 8.94 6.50
CA ASP A 95 -16.78 10.36 6.79
C ASP A 95 -15.53 10.64 7.64
N SER A 96 -14.78 9.60 8.02
CA SER A 96 -13.59 9.77 8.86
C SER A 96 -12.55 10.69 8.22
N SER A 97 -11.82 11.44 9.06
CA SER A 97 -10.85 12.44 8.57
C SER A 97 -9.75 11.84 7.68
N LEU A 98 -9.40 10.57 7.90
CA LEU A 98 -8.43 9.82 7.11
C LEU A 98 -8.99 9.47 5.73
N VAL A 99 -10.22 8.97 5.65
CA VAL A 99 -10.92 8.67 4.38
C VAL A 99 -11.08 9.96 3.57
N ALA A 100 -11.61 11.01 4.20
CA ALA A 100 -11.75 12.32 3.58
C ALA A 100 -10.42 12.89 3.07
N LYS A 101 -9.29 12.59 3.72
CA LYS A 101 -7.95 12.99 3.23
C LYS A 101 -7.51 12.15 2.04
N LYS A 102 -7.72 10.83 2.05
CA LYS A 102 -7.31 9.92 0.97
C LYS A 102 -8.13 10.12 -0.31
N MET A 103 -9.42 10.45 -0.20
CA MET A 103 -10.28 10.71 -1.37
C MET A 103 -9.99 12.05 -2.06
N ARG A 104 -9.20 12.95 -1.46
CA ARG A 104 -8.86 14.24 -2.08
C ARG A 104 -8.02 14.03 -3.33
N THR A 105 -8.47 14.63 -4.42
CA THR A 105 -7.68 14.68 -5.65
C THR A 105 -6.38 15.47 -5.47
N ALA A 106 -5.39 15.19 -6.32
CA ALA A 106 -4.13 15.93 -6.33
C ALA A 106 -4.37 17.44 -6.54
N GLN A 107 -5.34 17.82 -7.38
CA GLN A 107 -5.68 19.22 -7.65
C GLN A 107 -6.22 19.94 -6.42
N VAL A 108 -7.13 19.31 -5.67
CA VAL A 108 -7.65 19.87 -4.41
C VAL A 108 -6.52 20.02 -3.39
N SER A 109 -5.66 19.01 -3.28
CA SER A 109 -4.49 19.04 -2.39
C SER A 109 -3.53 20.19 -2.73
N LYS A 110 -3.25 20.41 -4.02
CA LYS A 110 -2.41 21.53 -4.51
C LYS A 110 -3.03 22.89 -4.19
N ARG A 111 -4.34 23.07 -4.44
CA ARG A 111 -5.07 24.32 -4.15
C ARG A 111 -5.07 24.64 -2.66
N ARG A 112 -5.39 23.67 -1.80
CA ARG A 112 -5.32 23.84 -0.34
C ARG A 112 -3.92 24.25 0.11
N ALA A 113 -2.88 23.57 -0.38
CA ALA A 113 -1.51 23.91 -0.01
C ALA A 113 -1.09 25.32 -0.45
N LYS A 114 -1.51 25.79 -1.64
CA LYS A 114 -1.32 27.18 -2.07
C LYS A 114 -2.03 28.20 -1.16
N SER A 115 -3.16 27.82 -0.57
CA SER A 115 -3.99 28.73 0.20
C SER A 115 -3.54 28.91 1.66
N ILE A 116 -3.10 27.83 2.33
CA ILE A 116 -2.90 27.84 3.80
C ILE A 116 -1.54 27.33 4.26
N CYS A 117 -0.64 26.90 3.38
CA CYS A 117 0.66 26.38 3.82
C CYS A 117 1.53 27.51 4.39
N GLU A 118 1.81 27.45 5.69
CA GLU A 118 2.62 28.43 6.43
C GLU A 118 4.14 28.14 6.44
N GLN A 119 4.60 27.12 5.70
CA GLN A 119 6.02 26.81 5.53
C GLN A 119 6.80 26.47 6.83
N CYS A 120 6.12 25.97 7.88
CA CYS A 120 6.70 25.64 9.20
C CYS A 120 7.82 24.57 9.23
N MET A 121 8.11 23.90 8.10
CA MET A 121 9.11 22.82 7.98
C MET A 121 8.78 21.48 8.67
N ASP A 122 7.70 21.35 9.46
CA ASP A 122 7.34 20.10 10.16
C ASP A 122 7.39 18.85 9.29
N CYS A 123 6.86 18.94 8.07
CA CYS A 123 6.85 17.85 7.10
C CYS A 123 8.24 17.33 6.74
N THR A 124 9.28 18.14 6.91
CA THR A 124 10.69 17.79 6.69
C THR A 124 11.35 17.30 7.97
N LEU A 125 11.07 17.96 9.10
CA LEU A 125 11.61 17.57 10.39
C LEU A 125 11.26 16.13 10.76
N VAL A 126 10.06 15.68 10.39
CA VAL A 126 9.60 14.29 10.64
C VAL A 126 9.98 13.31 9.52
N CYS A 127 10.50 13.77 8.39
CA CYS A 127 10.66 12.91 7.22
C CYS A 127 11.73 11.84 7.46
N PRO A 128 11.38 10.54 7.47
CA PRO A 128 12.35 9.50 7.83
C PRO A 128 13.50 9.42 6.83
N ARG A 129 13.24 9.72 5.56
CA ARG A 129 14.26 9.78 4.51
C ARG A 129 15.21 10.96 4.71
N ASN A 130 14.69 12.14 5.07
CA ASN A 130 15.52 13.28 5.41
C ASN A 130 16.41 12.98 6.64
N LEU A 131 15.82 12.38 7.69
CA LEU A 131 16.55 12.00 8.90
C LEU A 131 17.61 10.90 8.65
N LEU A 132 17.52 10.15 7.56
CA LEU A 132 18.54 9.19 7.11
C LEU A 132 19.64 9.84 6.27
N GLY A 133 19.62 11.16 6.08
CA GLY A 133 20.62 11.90 5.31
C GLY A 133 20.27 12.09 3.83
N HIS A 134 19.11 11.61 3.38
CA HIS A 134 18.69 11.86 2.00
C HIS A 134 18.35 13.33 1.78
N ARG A 135 18.74 13.87 0.63
CA ARG A 135 18.42 15.23 0.18
C ARG A 135 16.95 15.36 -0.27
N ILE A 136 16.03 15.15 0.66
CA ILE A 136 14.59 15.29 0.47
C ILE A 136 14.06 16.32 1.47
N PHE A 137 13.40 17.36 0.97
CA PHE A 137 12.93 18.47 1.80
C PHE A 137 11.44 18.76 1.54
N PRO A 138 10.53 18.05 2.21
CA PRO A 138 9.10 18.22 2.02
C PRO A 138 8.57 19.65 1.95
N HIS A 139 9.05 20.52 2.83
CA HIS A 139 8.63 21.92 2.86
C HIS A 139 9.03 22.70 1.60
N LYS A 140 10.19 22.39 0.99
CA LYS A 140 10.64 23.07 -0.23
C LYS A 140 9.78 22.69 -1.44
N ILE A 141 9.38 21.43 -1.57
CA ILE A 141 8.43 21.06 -2.63
C ILE A 141 7.05 21.66 -2.36
N MET A 142 6.61 21.74 -1.09
CA MET A 142 5.40 22.48 -0.74
C MET A 142 5.49 23.96 -1.14
N ARG A 143 6.67 24.59 -0.99
CA ARG A 143 6.93 25.94 -1.49
C ARG A 143 6.90 26.03 -3.01
N MET A 144 7.50 25.06 -3.69
CA MET A 144 7.51 25.02 -5.15
C MET A 144 6.11 24.95 -5.74
N ASN A 145 5.18 24.32 -5.03
CA ASN A 145 3.78 24.27 -5.42
C ASN A 145 3.13 25.66 -5.55
N PHE A 146 3.70 26.75 -5.00
CA PHE A 146 3.21 28.11 -5.23
C PHE A 146 3.51 28.65 -6.64
N PHE A 147 4.56 28.13 -7.29
CA PHE A 147 4.93 28.54 -8.64
C PHE A 147 4.13 27.79 -9.72
N ALA A 148 4.15 28.32 -10.94
CA ALA A 148 3.34 27.81 -12.05
C ALA A 148 3.75 26.42 -12.54
N SER A 149 5.04 26.09 -12.47
CA SER A 149 5.59 24.79 -12.90
C SER A 149 6.75 24.38 -11.99
N PRO A 150 6.82 23.12 -11.54
CA PRO A 150 7.99 22.62 -10.85
C PRO A 150 9.15 22.48 -11.85
N GLU A 151 10.10 23.39 -11.78
CA GLU A 151 11.37 23.23 -12.49
C GLU A 151 12.08 21.95 -12.05
N PHE A 152 12.73 21.27 -13.00
CA PHE A 152 13.57 20.12 -12.69
C PHE A 152 14.89 20.62 -12.09
N ASN A 153 15.09 20.37 -10.80
CA ASN A 153 16.26 20.79 -10.04
C ASN A 153 16.50 19.82 -8.88
N GLU A 154 17.50 20.07 -8.03
CA GLU A 154 17.79 19.21 -6.87
C GLU A 154 16.58 19.03 -5.94
N ILE A 155 15.76 20.07 -5.73
CA ILE A 155 14.62 20.01 -4.82
C ILE A 155 13.52 19.10 -5.38
N SER A 156 13.13 19.30 -6.64
CA SER A 156 12.09 18.48 -7.28
C SER A 156 12.57 17.05 -7.53
N SER A 157 13.87 16.85 -7.80
CA SER A 157 14.49 15.53 -7.89
C SER A 157 14.44 14.75 -6.56
N GLY A 158 14.42 15.45 -5.41
CA GLY A 158 14.16 14.84 -4.10
C GLY A 158 12.84 14.04 -4.02
N SER A 159 11.88 14.29 -4.91
CA SER A 159 10.64 13.51 -5.00
C SER A 159 10.87 12.03 -5.33
N PHE A 160 11.92 11.69 -6.09
CA PHE A 160 12.29 10.30 -6.40
C PHE A 160 12.69 9.50 -5.15
N LEU A 161 13.20 10.18 -4.12
CA LEU A 161 13.65 9.58 -2.85
C LEU A 161 12.51 9.33 -1.85
N CYS A 162 11.30 9.81 -2.16
CA CYS A 162 10.14 9.72 -1.29
C CYS A 162 9.58 8.30 -1.25
N SER A 163 9.46 7.75 -0.03
CA SER A 163 8.84 6.43 0.22
C SER A 163 7.31 6.47 0.34
N GLN A 164 6.68 7.63 0.12
CA GLN A 164 5.23 7.83 0.22
C GLN A 164 4.59 7.40 1.56
N CYS A 165 5.37 7.40 2.65
CA CYS A 165 4.94 6.95 3.98
C CYS A 165 3.85 7.83 4.65
N GLY A 166 3.58 9.04 4.17
CA GLY A 166 2.52 9.90 4.69
C GLY A 166 2.78 10.59 6.03
N LEU A 167 3.93 10.37 6.66
CA LEU A 167 4.22 10.97 7.98
C LEU A 167 4.17 12.51 7.97
N CYS A 168 4.54 13.11 6.83
CA CYS A 168 4.42 14.54 6.59
C CYS A 168 2.96 15.06 6.60
N GLU A 169 1.98 14.22 6.29
CA GLU A 169 0.54 14.57 6.35
C GLU A 169 0.02 14.53 7.79
N ALA A 170 0.54 13.60 8.60
CA ALA A 170 0.20 13.50 10.02
C ALA A 170 0.88 14.61 10.84
N ALA A 171 2.09 15.02 10.45
CA ALA A 171 2.81 16.10 11.11
C ALA A 171 2.22 17.50 10.81
N CYS A 172 1.63 17.71 9.63
CA CYS A 172 1.21 19.03 9.18
C CYS A 172 0.11 19.66 10.06
N PRO A 173 0.35 20.83 10.68
CA PRO A 173 -0.63 21.50 11.53
C PRO A 173 -1.88 21.95 10.76
N GLN A 174 -1.73 22.28 9.48
CA GLN A 174 -2.81 22.70 8.57
C GLN A 174 -3.57 21.54 7.92
N ASN A 175 -3.28 20.29 8.32
CA ASN A 175 -3.91 19.08 7.77
C ASN A 175 -3.83 19.00 6.21
N LEU A 176 -2.69 19.43 5.66
CA LEU A 176 -2.37 19.34 4.24
C LEU A 176 -1.79 17.96 3.89
N SER A 177 -1.70 17.66 2.60
CA SER A 177 -1.06 16.44 2.10
C SER A 177 0.23 16.74 1.34
N PRO A 178 1.38 16.91 2.03
CA PRO A 178 2.66 16.99 1.36
C PRO A 178 2.98 15.72 0.56
N ARG A 179 2.56 14.54 1.03
CA ARG A 179 2.74 13.27 0.30
C ARG A 179 2.07 13.31 -1.07
N ALA A 180 0.84 13.81 -1.20
CA ALA A 180 0.16 13.89 -2.50
C ALA A 180 0.87 14.86 -3.46
N ILE A 181 1.36 16.00 -2.95
CA ILE A 181 2.12 16.95 -3.76
C ILE A 181 3.44 16.30 -4.24
N PHE A 182 4.14 15.61 -3.35
CA PHE A 182 5.35 14.85 -3.71
C PHE A 182 5.09 13.80 -4.79
N LYS A 183 4.03 13.01 -4.62
CA LYS A 183 3.62 11.99 -5.58
C LYS A 183 3.35 12.64 -6.95
N SER A 184 2.60 13.74 -6.98
CA SER A 184 2.29 14.46 -8.21
C SER A 184 3.54 15.02 -8.90
N VAL A 185 4.49 15.60 -8.15
CA VAL A 185 5.76 16.10 -8.72
C VAL A 185 6.57 14.94 -9.30
N LYS A 186 6.70 13.83 -8.57
CA LYS A 186 7.41 12.64 -9.05
C LYS A 186 6.81 12.11 -10.35
N GLU A 187 5.49 11.98 -10.41
CA GLU A 187 4.77 11.50 -11.60
C GLU A 187 4.96 12.43 -12.80
N GLU A 188 4.92 13.75 -12.59
CA GLU A 188 5.17 14.73 -13.65
C GLU A 188 6.60 14.65 -14.19
N LEU A 189 7.59 14.51 -13.31
CA LEU A 189 8.98 14.35 -13.70
C LEU A 189 9.23 13.04 -14.46
N ILE A 190 8.62 11.93 -14.04
CA ILE A 190 8.67 10.64 -14.76
C ILE A 190 8.08 10.79 -16.16
N LYS A 191 6.92 11.44 -16.30
CA LYS A 191 6.28 11.68 -17.61
C LYS A 191 7.18 12.50 -18.55
N LYS A 192 7.96 13.44 -18.00
CA LYS A 192 8.95 14.24 -18.72
C LYS A 192 10.29 13.51 -18.97
N GLY A 193 10.42 12.25 -18.56
CA GLY A 193 11.63 11.43 -18.76
C GLY A 193 12.79 11.77 -17.82
N HIS A 194 12.57 12.59 -16.79
CA HIS A 194 13.61 12.94 -15.83
C HIS A 194 13.96 11.78 -14.91
N LYS A 195 15.23 11.74 -14.47
CA LYS A 195 15.75 10.75 -13.52
C LYS A 195 16.19 11.41 -12.22
N ASN A 196 16.40 10.60 -11.18
CA ASN A 196 16.93 11.08 -9.92
C ASN A 196 18.36 11.62 -10.08
N LEU A 197 18.58 12.88 -9.73
CA LEU A 197 19.91 13.54 -9.70
C LEU A 197 20.66 13.23 -8.39
N LEU A 198 19.96 12.78 -7.36
CA LEU A 198 20.45 12.66 -5.99
C LEU A 198 20.84 11.22 -5.65
N THR A 199 21.76 10.65 -6.43
CA THR A 199 22.34 9.32 -6.18
C THR A 199 23.56 9.44 -5.28
N SER A 200 23.36 9.64 -3.98
CA SER A 200 24.46 9.75 -3.01
C SER A 200 24.77 8.41 -2.34
N SER A 201 26.07 8.07 -2.25
CA SER A 201 26.59 6.90 -1.53
C SER A 201 26.93 7.18 -0.05
N ASP A 202 27.29 8.42 0.31
CA ASP A 202 27.56 8.83 1.70
C ASP A 202 26.29 9.40 2.35
N LEU A 203 25.49 8.53 2.96
CA LEU A 203 24.29 8.89 3.71
C LEU A 203 24.62 8.89 5.20
N ARG A 204 24.52 10.06 5.83
CA ARG A 204 24.69 10.21 7.28
C ARG A 204 23.36 10.55 7.92
N ALA A 205 22.95 9.74 8.88
CA ALA A 205 21.75 10.03 9.65
C ALA A 205 21.91 11.36 10.39
N HIS A 206 20.81 12.11 10.48
CA HIS A 206 20.78 13.36 11.24
C HIS A 206 21.07 13.06 12.71
N SER A 207 21.91 13.89 13.37
CA SER A 207 22.31 13.70 14.77
C SER A 207 21.10 13.57 15.71
N GLU A 208 20.09 14.41 15.51
CA GLU A 208 18.84 14.41 16.27
C GLU A 208 17.77 13.42 15.78
N ARG A 209 18.13 12.44 14.92
CA ARG A 209 17.14 11.49 14.37
C ARG A 209 16.31 10.82 15.45
N ALA A 210 16.93 10.43 16.58
CA ALA A 210 16.24 9.80 17.70
C ALA A 210 15.19 10.72 18.35
N LEU A 211 15.49 12.01 18.49
CA LEU A 211 14.61 13.02 19.11
C LEU A 211 13.44 13.41 18.19
N ARG A 212 13.64 13.29 16.87
CA ARG A 212 12.65 13.65 15.84
C ARG A 212 11.78 12.48 15.38
N GLN A 213 11.93 11.30 15.98
CA GLN A 213 11.07 10.16 15.66
C GLN A 213 9.62 10.45 16.04
N PHE A 214 8.70 10.09 15.14
CA PHE A 214 7.29 10.27 15.39
C PHE A 214 6.74 9.05 16.11
N SER A 215 6.22 9.27 17.33
CA SER A 215 5.61 8.20 18.13
C SER A 215 4.44 7.55 17.39
N SER A 216 4.40 6.22 17.37
CA SER A 216 3.28 5.44 16.83
C SER A 216 1.97 5.78 17.55
N HIS A 217 1.98 5.92 18.88
CA HIS A 217 0.82 6.32 19.66
C HIS A 217 0.28 7.69 19.23
N ARG A 218 1.16 8.70 19.10
CA ARG A 218 0.76 10.03 18.61
C ARG A 218 0.23 9.98 17.17
N LEU A 219 0.78 9.08 16.35
CA LEU A 219 0.33 8.90 14.97
C LEU A 219 -1.10 8.35 14.94
N VAL A 220 -1.38 7.30 15.70
CA VAL A 220 -2.73 6.72 15.83
C VAL A 220 -3.75 7.78 16.26
N GLN A 221 -3.41 8.60 17.26
CA GLN A 221 -4.27 9.70 17.71
C GLN A 221 -4.50 10.75 16.62
N ARG A 222 -3.45 11.21 15.93
CA ARG A 222 -3.59 12.22 14.85
C ARG A 222 -4.35 11.73 13.63
N LEU A 223 -4.38 10.42 13.42
CA LEU A 223 -5.17 9.81 12.35
C LEU A 223 -6.64 9.60 12.75
N GLY A 224 -6.98 9.82 14.02
CA GLY A 224 -8.32 9.56 14.55
C GLY A 224 -8.62 8.06 14.66
N LEU A 225 -7.60 7.24 14.93
CA LEU A 225 -7.72 5.77 14.93
C LEU A 225 -7.65 5.15 16.34
N ALA A 226 -7.57 5.96 17.40
CA ALA A 226 -7.37 5.47 18.75
C ALA A 226 -8.45 4.46 19.20
N GLU A 227 -9.71 4.70 18.85
CA GLU A 227 -10.83 3.80 19.19
C GLU A 227 -10.87 2.54 18.30
N CYS A 228 -10.19 2.59 17.16
CA CYS A 228 -10.10 1.52 16.16
C CYS A 228 -8.83 0.67 16.31
N ASP A 229 -7.87 1.08 17.16
CA ASP A 229 -6.59 0.39 17.37
C ASP A 229 -6.75 -0.78 18.35
N LYS A 230 -7.49 -1.80 17.89
CA LYS A 230 -7.81 -3.00 18.66
C LYS A 230 -6.97 -4.18 18.15
N SER A 231 -6.53 -5.01 19.09
CA SER A 231 -5.84 -6.27 18.77
C SER A 231 -6.80 -7.23 18.07
N ALA A 232 -6.30 -7.97 17.08
CA ALA A 232 -7.05 -8.95 16.33
C ALA A 232 -6.62 -10.37 16.71
N GLY A 233 -7.59 -11.25 16.96
CA GLY A 233 -7.36 -12.68 17.18
C GLY A 233 -7.40 -13.46 15.86
N PHE A 234 -6.84 -14.68 15.84
CA PHE A 234 -6.99 -15.55 14.67
C PHE A 234 -8.43 -16.06 14.55
N TYR A 235 -8.99 -15.95 13.35
CA TYR A 235 -10.23 -16.64 13.00
C TYR A 235 -9.94 -18.15 12.95
N PRO A 236 -10.78 -19.01 13.55
CA PRO A 236 -10.45 -20.42 13.75
C PRO A 236 -10.42 -21.25 12.46
N GLU A 237 -11.18 -20.84 11.44
CA GLU A 237 -11.33 -21.58 10.20
C GLU A 237 -10.57 -20.93 9.04
N GLU A 238 -10.15 -21.74 8.07
CA GLU A 238 -9.59 -21.25 6.82
C GLU A 238 -10.71 -20.90 5.85
N ILE A 239 -10.65 -19.71 5.25
CA ILE A 239 -11.64 -19.24 4.29
C ILE A 239 -11.25 -19.69 2.88
N VAL A 240 -11.98 -20.69 2.38
CA VAL A 240 -11.83 -21.23 1.03
C VAL A 240 -13.15 -21.02 0.29
N PRO A 241 -13.28 -19.97 -0.54
CA PRO A 241 -14.51 -19.73 -1.28
C PRO A 241 -14.65 -20.68 -2.46
N ASP A 242 -15.89 -20.89 -2.92
CA ASP A 242 -16.17 -21.68 -4.12
C ASP A 242 -15.60 -21.05 -5.39
N LYS A 243 -15.40 -19.72 -5.37
CA LYS A 243 -14.87 -18.95 -6.50
C LYS A 243 -13.83 -17.94 -6.04
N VAL A 244 -12.78 -17.78 -6.85
CA VAL A 244 -11.72 -16.78 -6.61
C VAL A 244 -11.51 -15.90 -7.84
N LYS A 245 -11.19 -14.63 -7.60
CA LYS A 245 -10.75 -13.66 -8.62
C LYS A 245 -9.29 -13.33 -8.36
N ILE A 246 -8.37 -13.79 -9.20
CA ILE A 246 -6.93 -13.61 -8.99
C ILE A 246 -6.42 -12.48 -9.88
N ALA A 247 -5.95 -11.38 -9.27
CA ALA A 247 -5.34 -10.27 -9.98
C ALA A 247 -4.02 -10.68 -10.66
N LEU A 248 -3.82 -10.28 -11.91
CA LEU A 248 -2.58 -10.50 -12.66
C LEU A 248 -1.46 -9.56 -12.22
N HIS A 249 -1.81 -8.38 -11.69
CA HIS A 249 -0.86 -7.42 -11.15
C HIS A 249 -0.85 -7.43 -9.62
N GLN A 250 0.13 -8.11 -9.04
CA GLN A 250 0.32 -8.23 -7.58
C GLN A 250 1.78 -7.99 -7.16
N ASN A 251 2.53 -7.23 -7.95
CA ASN A 251 3.96 -7.04 -7.75
C ASN A 251 4.39 -5.63 -8.20
N ALA A 252 5.61 -5.22 -7.84
CA ALA A 252 6.13 -3.89 -8.17
C ALA A 252 6.62 -3.74 -9.62
N GLY A 253 6.75 -4.84 -10.36
CA GLY A 253 7.11 -4.84 -11.78
C GLY A 253 5.89 -4.93 -12.69
N LEU A 254 6.08 -5.62 -13.81
CA LEU A 254 5.04 -5.79 -14.83
C LEU A 254 3.99 -6.83 -14.38
N PRO A 255 2.74 -6.72 -14.86
CA PRO A 255 1.72 -7.74 -14.65
C PRO A 255 2.16 -9.11 -15.16
N SER A 256 1.73 -10.16 -14.47
CA SER A 256 1.91 -11.54 -14.95
C SER A 256 0.96 -11.81 -16.11
N PHE A 257 1.37 -12.65 -17.07
CA PHE A 257 0.52 -13.06 -18.19
C PHE A 257 -0.06 -14.45 -17.95
N PRO A 258 -1.36 -14.68 -18.22
CA PRO A 258 -1.99 -15.99 -18.06
C PRO A 258 -1.31 -17.08 -18.92
N VAL A 259 -1.20 -18.29 -18.39
CA VAL A 259 -0.73 -19.49 -19.13
C VAL A 259 -1.79 -20.59 -19.24
N VAL A 260 -2.97 -20.34 -18.69
CA VAL A 260 -4.16 -21.20 -18.79
C VAL A 260 -5.20 -20.56 -19.71
N LYS A 261 -6.21 -21.32 -20.10
CA LYS A 261 -7.33 -20.87 -20.94
C LYS A 261 -8.66 -21.06 -20.21
N PRO A 262 -9.71 -20.28 -20.53
CA PRO A 262 -11.06 -20.56 -20.05
C PRO A 262 -11.47 -22.01 -20.37
N GLY A 263 -12.13 -22.67 -19.42
CA GLY A 263 -12.51 -24.08 -19.46
C GLY A 263 -11.43 -25.07 -19.01
N ALA A 264 -10.20 -24.62 -18.72
CA ALA A 264 -9.16 -25.50 -18.20
C ALA A 264 -9.44 -25.88 -16.73
N GLU A 265 -9.27 -27.15 -16.40
CA GLU A 265 -9.21 -27.61 -15.01
C GLU A 265 -7.83 -27.33 -14.42
N VAL A 266 -7.81 -26.82 -13.18
CA VAL A 266 -6.60 -26.52 -12.43
C VAL A 266 -6.70 -27.10 -11.03
N LYS A 267 -5.56 -27.57 -10.51
CA LYS A 267 -5.43 -27.98 -9.10
C LYS A 267 -4.80 -26.84 -8.30
N GLU A 268 -5.12 -26.77 -7.01
CA GLU A 268 -4.46 -25.83 -6.12
C GLU A 268 -2.92 -25.99 -6.21
N GLY A 269 -2.23 -24.87 -6.43
CA GLY A 269 -0.79 -24.83 -6.62
C GLY A 269 -0.32 -24.84 -8.08
N ASP A 270 -1.20 -25.13 -9.05
CA ASP A 270 -0.83 -25.08 -10.47
C ASP A 270 -0.49 -23.65 -10.91
N ILE A 271 0.51 -23.50 -11.78
CA ILE A 271 0.88 -22.18 -12.34
C ILE A 271 -0.20 -21.74 -13.32
N ILE A 272 -0.87 -20.62 -13.03
CA ILE A 272 -1.92 -20.04 -13.89
C ILE A 272 -1.48 -18.77 -14.62
N ALA A 273 -0.45 -18.08 -14.13
CA ALA A 273 0.17 -16.94 -14.82
C ALA A 273 1.67 -16.84 -14.53
N LYS A 274 2.45 -16.45 -15.54
CA LYS A 274 3.90 -16.28 -15.42
C LYS A 274 4.28 -14.81 -15.36
N ALA A 275 5.26 -14.49 -14.53
CA ALA A 275 5.87 -13.17 -14.56
C ALA A 275 6.74 -13.02 -15.84
N PRO A 276 6.83 -11.83 -16.45
CA PRO A 276 7.71 -11.62 -17.60
C PRO A 276 9.17 -11.96 -17.29
N GLU A 277 9.85 -12.60 -18.23
CA GLU A 277 11.26 -12.96 -18.06
C GLU A 277 12.12 -11.71 -17.83
N LYS A 278 13.11 -11.83 -16.92
CA LYS A 278 14.04 -10.76 -16.54
C LYS A 278 13.36 -9.49 -15.98
N ALA A 279 12.07 -9.54 -15.70
CA ALA A 279 11.36 -8.51 -14.95
C ALA A 279 11.22 -8.88 -13.47
N LEU A 280 11.06 -7.88 -12.61
CA LEU A 280 10.71 -8.11 -11.22
C LEU A 280 9.28 -8.65 -11.15
N GLY A 281 9.10 -9.86 -10.62
CA GLY A 281 7.79 -10.48 -10.48
C GLY A 281 7.89 -11.89 -9.93
N ALA A 282 6.74 -12.52 -9.70
CA ALA A 282 6.66 -13.93 -9.36
C ALA A 282 5.38 -14.53 -9.96
N ASN A 283 5.47 -15.80 -10.35
CA ASN A 283 4.35 -16.56 -10.92
C ASN A 283 3.14 -16.56 -9.98
N LEU A 284 1.96 -16.63 -10.58
CA LEU A 284 0.70 -16.79 -9.88
C LEU A 284 0.23 -18.23 -10.01
N HIS A 285 -0.38 -18.72 -8.94
CA HIS A 285 -0.81 -20.10 -8.83
C HIS A 285 -2.30 -20.15 -8.52
N ALA A 286 -2.97 -21.23 -8.93
CA ALA A 286 -4.36 -21.49 -8.56
C ALA A 286 -4.44 -21.62 -7.03
N SER A 287 -5.27 -20.79 -6.41
CA SER A 287 -5.46 -20.82 -4.96
C SER A 287 -6.50 -21.86 -4.54
N ILE A 288 -7.34 -22.32 -5.46
CA ILE A 288 -8.29 -23.41 -5.27
C ILE A 288 -8.21 -24.35 -6.47
N SER A 289 -8.65 -25.60 -6.29
CA SER A 289 -8.90 -26.50 -7.41
C SER A 289 -10.27 -26.18 -8.02
N GLY A 290 -10.38 -26.21 -9.34
CA GLY A 290 -11.63 -25.90 -10.05
C GLY A 290 -11.43 -25.69 -11.54
N THR A 291 -12.36 -24.99 -12.17
CA THR A 291 -12.30 -24.66 -13.60
C THR A 291 -12.04 -23.17 -13.80
N VAL A 292 -11.17 -22.82 -14.75
CA VAL A 292 -10.97 -21.43 -15.15
C VAL A 292 -12.23 -20.94 -15.88
N VAL A 293 -13.06 -20.16 -15.20
CA VAL A 293 -14.34 -19.68 -15.72
C VAL A 293 -14.12 -18.61 -16.80
N LYS A 294 -13.22 -17.66 -16.52
CA LYS A 294 -12.95 -16.50 -17.39
C LYS A 294 -11.55 -15.97 -17.13
N ILE A 295 -10.97 -15.34 -18.15
CA ILE A 295 -9.76 -14.52 -18.06
C ILE A 295 -10.08 -13.16 -18.69
N ASP A 296 -9.76 -12.07 -18.00
CA ASP A 296 -9.79 -10.71 -18.56
C ASP A 296 -8.39 -10.06 -18.51
N GLU A 297 -8.28 -8.78 -18.88
CA GLU A 297 -7.00 -8.07 -18.94
C GLU A 297 -6.28 -8.00 -17.59
N ASN A 298 -7.02 -8.07 -16.48
CA ASN A 298 -6.52 -7.81 -15.13
C ASN A 298 -6.66 -9.02 -14.20
N TYR A 299 -7.52 -10.00 -14.51
CA TYR A 299 -7.93 -11.05 -13.59
C TYR A 299 -8.09 -12.43 -14.26
N ILE A 300 -7.85 -13.48 -13.46
CA ILE A 300 -8.25 -14.86 -13.75
C ILE A 300 -9.33 -15.26 -12.75
N TYR A 301 -10.44 -15.84 -13.22
CA TYR A 301 -11.55 -16.31 -12.40
C TYR A 301 -11.54 -17.84 -12.37
N ILE A 302 -11.53 -18.42 -11.18
CA ILE A 302 -11.58 -19.88 -10.97
C ILE A 302 -12.79 -20.18 -10.09
N GLY A 303 -13.53 -21.24 -10.42
CA GLY A 303 -14.68 -21.70 -9.65
C GLY A 303 -15.27 -22.99 -10.17
#